data_AF-A0A836MEH0-F1
#
_entry.id   AF-A0A836MEH0-F1
#
_cell.length_a   1.000
_cell.length_b   1.000
_cell.length_c   1.000
_cell.angle_alpha   90.00
_cell.angle_beta   90.00
_cell.angle_gamma   90.00
#
_symmetry.space_group_name_H-M   'P 1'
#
loop_
_entity.id
_entity.type
_entity.pdbx_description
1 polymer ?
#
loop_
_entity_poly.entity_id
_entity_poly.type
_entity_poly.pdbx_seq_one_letter_code
_entity_poly.pdbx_strand_id
1 'polypeptide(L)'
;MKKLSSILLIGIISVACTAEKYTSEGNATIVTSEYLSFDSVKLTIKKDNGELVTINRKYDAHATVGGRVHINEMNRLETIPRYEFK
;
A
#
# COMPACT_ATOMS: atom_id res chain seq x y z
N MET A 1 -34.27 -32.82 -28.49
CA MET A 1 -34.73 -32.33 -27.16
C MET A 1 -33.97 -33.15 -26.11
N LYS A 2 -33.05 -32.62 -25.32
CA LYS A 2 -33.23 -31.61 -24.27
C LYS A 2 -31.97 -30.75 -24.15
N LYS A 3 -32.21 -29.44 -24.08
CA LYS A 3 -31.21 -28.40 -23.86
C LYS A 3 -30.82 -28.47 -22.39
N LEU A 4 -29.55 -28.75 -22.07
CA LEU A 4 -29.04 -28.48 -20.74
C LEU A 4 -28.59 -27.02 -20.74
N SER A 5 -29.43 -26.25 -20.06
CA SER A 5 -29.43 -24.81 -19.99
C SER A 5 -28.11 -24.32 -19.40
N SER A 6 -27.43 -23.45 -20.15
CA SER A 6 -26.44 -22.53 -19.62
C SER A 6 -27.07 -21.75 -18.46
N ILE A 7 -26.59 -21.98 -17.24
CA ILE A 7 -26.92 -21.13 -16.09
C ILE A 7 -25.63 -20.47 -15.65
N LEU A 8 -25.69 -19.14 -15.73
CA LEU A 8 -24.74 -18.15 -15.27
C LEU A 8 -24.05 -18.55 -13.97
N LEU A 9 -22.72 -18.44 -13.96
CA LEU A 9 -22.00 -18.06 -12.75
C LEU A 9 -21.08 -16.88 -13.09
N ILE A 10 -21.70 -15.77 -13.48
CA ILE A 10 -21.06 -14.45 -13.40
C ILE A 10 -21.27 -14.00 -11.97
N GLY A 11 -20.18 -13.87 -11.22
CA GLY A 11 -20.24 -13.20 -9.94
C GLY A 11 -19.18 -13.67 -8.98
N ILE A 12 -17.93 -13.23 -9.19
CA ILE A 12 -17.22 -12.39 -8.22
C ILE A 12 -16.04 -11.72 -8.95
N ILE A 13 -16.28 -10.56 -9.57
CA ILE A 13 -15.21 -9.59 -9.87
C ILE A 13 -15.56 -8.34 -9.08
N SER A 14 -15.19 -8.33 -7.81
CA SER A 14 -15.53 -7.19 -6.93
C SER A 14 -14.46 -6.89 -5.90
N VAL A 15 -13.18 -6.95 -6.30
CA VAL A 15 -12.08 -6.39 -5.48
C VAL A 15 -10.99 -5.67 -6.31
N ALA A 16 -11.00 -5.73 -7.64
CA ALA A 16 -9.92 -5.12 -8.43
C ALA A 16 -10.01 -3.58 -8.54
N CYS A 17 -11.18 -2.98 -8.39
CA CYS A 17 -11.37 -1.54 -8.69
C CYS A 17 -11.03 -0.60 -7.52
N THR A 18 -10.87 -1.13 -6.30
CA THR A 18 -10.42 -0.31 -5.16
C THR A 18 -8.90 -0.26 -5.06
N ALA A 19 -8.17 -1.27 -5.54
CA ALA A 19 -6.71 -1.27 -5.50
C ALA A 19 -6.10 -0.12 -6.32
N GLU A 20 -6.62 0.14 -7.53
CA GLU A 20 -6.05 1.12 -8.46
C GLU A 20 -5.94 2.54 -7.89
N LYS A 21 -6.90 2.95 -7.05
CA LYS A 21 -6.94 4.32 -6.49
C LYS A 21 -6.04 4.53 -5.28
N TYR A 22 -5.64 3.47 -4.58
CA TYR A 22 -4.74 3.56 -3.41
C TYR A 22 -3.28 3.23 -3.76
N THR A 23 -3.03 2.62 -4.93
CA THR A 23 -1.68 2.23 -5.40
C THR A 23 -1.02 3.21 -6.37
N SER A 24 -1.73 4.24 -6.88
CA SER A 24 -1.19 5.07 -7.97
C SER A 24 -0.39 6.29 -7.51
N GLU A 25 -0.48 6.72 -6.26
CA GLU A 25 0.16 7.96 -5.79
C GLU A 25 1.28 7.69 -4.79
N GLY A 26 2.47 8.26 -5.06
CA GLY A 26 3.72 8.01 -4.33
C GLY A 26 4.84 7.63 -5.28
N ASN A 27 6.09 7.78 -4.86
CA ASN A 27 7.30 7.46 -5.64
C ASN A 27 8.11 6.30 -5.02
N ALA A 28 7.54 5.66 -3.99
CA ALA A 28 8.14 4.55 -3.28
C ALA A 28 7.08 3.66 -2.60
N THR A 29 7.49 2.46 -2.21
CA THR A 29 6.64 1.44 -1.57
C THR A 29 7.26 0.97 -0.26
N ILE A 30 6.47 0.88 0.81
CA ILE A 30 6.93 0.27 2.07
C ILE A 30 7.04 -1.25 1.87
N VAL A 31 8.24 -1.81 2.01
CA VAL A 31 8.51 -3.24 1.84
C VAL A 31 8.46 -3.98 3.16
N THR A 32 8.98 -3.37 4.23
CA THR A 32 8.98 -3.96 5.56
C THR A 32 8.66 -2.90 6.60
N SER A 33 8.07 -3.36 7.71
CA SER A 33 7.83 -2.58 8.92
C SER A 33 8.24 -3.44 10.10
N GLU A 34 9.29 -3.02 10.80
CA GLU A 34 9.84 -3.71 11.97
C GLU A 34 9.52 -2.88 13.21
N TYR A 35 8.93 -3.53 14.19
CA TYR A 35 8.66 -2.94 15.50
C TYR A 35 9.98 -2.67 16.24
N LEU A 36 10.18 -1.43 16.69
CA LEU A 36 11.32 -1.05 17.53
C LEU A 36 10.89 -0.80 18.97
N SER A 37 9.81 -0.03 19.17
CA SER A 37 9.23 0.31 20.47
C SER A 37 7.73 0.56 20.35
N PHE A 38 7.06 0.79 21.48
CA PHE A 38 5.62 1.09 21.53
C PHE A 38 5.21 2.23 20.60
N ASP A 39 6.10 3.20 20.38
CA ASP A 39 5.84 4.37 19.55
C ASP A 39 6.67 4.42 18.26
N SER A 40 7.56 3.47 17.99
CA SER A 40 8.49 3.58 16.87
C SER A 40 8.64 2.29 16.06
N VAL A 41 8.82 2.49 14.76
CA VAL A 41 9.05 1.43 13.77
C VAL A 41 10.19 1.81 12.85
N LYS A 42 10.88 0.78 12.36
CA LYS A 42 11.83 0.86 11.26
C LYS A 42 11.13 0.42 9.99
N LEU A 43 11.02 1.32 9.02
CA LEU A 43 10.47 1.01 7.71
C LEU A 43 11.60 0.85 6.70
N THR A 44 11.56 -0.21 5.90
CA THR A 44 12.33 -0.28 4.66
C THR A 44 11.41 0.06 3.49
N ILE A 45 11.83 1.04 2.71
CA ILE A 45 11.08 1.63 1.61
C ILE A 45 11.87 1.41 0.33
N LYS A 46 11.19 0.92 -0.71
CA LYS A 46 11.74 0.78 -2.05
C LYS A 46 11.22 1.90 -2.93
N LYS A 47 12.10 2.80 -3.35
CA LYS A 47 11.82 3.81 -4.37
C LYS A 47 11.55 3.13 -5.72
N ASP A 48 10.84 3.81 -6.60
CA ASP A 48 10.54 3.29 -7.93
C ASP A 48 11.78 3.14 -8.81
N ASN A 49 12.84 3.91 -8.53
CA ASN A 49 14.16 3.73 -9.14
C ASN A 49 14.92 2.47 -8.66
N GLY A 50 14.35 1.71 -7.71
CA GLY A 50 14.93 0.50 -7.13
C GLY A 50 15.76 0.71 -5.87
N GLU A 51 16.05 1.95 -5.48
CA GLU A 51 16.80 2.26 -4.26
C GLU A 51 16.02 1.84 -3.00
N LEU A 52 16.73 1.22 -2.05
CA LEU A 52 16.19 0.88 -0.75
C LEU A 52 16.63 1.91 0.29
N VAL A 53 15.66 2.46 1.01
CA VAL A 53 15.89 3.42 2.10
C VAL A 53 15.30 2.85 3.38
N THR A 54 16.05 2.93 4.46
CA THR A 54 15.56 2.57 5.79
C THR A 54 15.37 3.82 6.62
N ILE A 55 14.19 3.98 7.22
CA ILE A 55 13.87 5.11 8.09
C ILE A 55 13.31 4.62 9.42
N ASN A 56 13.69 5.29 10.50
CA ASN A 56 13.05 5.12 11.81
C ASN A 56 12.04 6.24 11.98
N ARG A 57 10.81 5.89 12.35
CA ARG A 57 9.75 6.87 12.55
C ARG A 57 8.78 6.44 13.64
N LYS A 58 7.93 7.39 14.06
CA LYS A 58 6.80 7.08 14.91
C LYS A 58 5.86 6.09 14.21
N TYR A 59 5.38 5.09 14.96
CA TYR A 59 4.36 4.16 14.51
C TYR A 59 3.14 4.92 14.01
N ASP A 60 2.71 4.59 12.80
CA ASP A 60 1.49 5.11 12.18
C ASP A 60 0.79 3.91 11.54
N ALA A 61 -0.44 3.63 11.95
CA ALA A 61 -1.22 2.50 11.45
C ALA A 61 -1.49 2.59 9.93
N HIS A 62 -1.38 3.78 9.34
CA HIS A 62 -1.54 4.00 7.90
C HIS A 62 -0.24 3.71 7.11
N ALA A 63 0.91 3.58 7.80
CA ALA A 63 2.20 3.22 7.21
C ALA A 63 2.35 1.70 7.08
N THR A 64 1.45 1.06 6.33
CA THR A 64 1.42 -0.40 6.19
C THR A 64 2.35 -0.90 5.09
N VAL A 65 2.81 -2.15 5.22
CA VAL A 65 3.57 -2.84 4.18
C VAL A 65 2.73 -2.95 2.91
N GLY A 66 3.35 -2.66 1.76
CA GLY A 66 2.67 -2.54 0.46
C GLY A 66 2.07 -1.15 0.21
N GLY A 67 2.04 -0.27 1.22
CA GLY A 67 1.59 1.12 1.06
C GLY A 67 2.53 1.95 0.18
N ARG A 68 1.94 2.77 -0.69
CA ARG A 68 2.67 3.76 -1.49
C ARG A 68 2.89 5.03 -0.70
N VAL A 69 4.09 5.59 -0.79
CA VAL A 69 4.51 6.78 -0.04
C VAL A 69 5.31 7.73 -0.92
N HIS A 70 5.31 9.01 -0.55
CA HIS A 70 6.22 10.00 -1.13
C HIS A 70 7.46 10.14 -0.25
N ILE A 71 8.63 9.86 -0.82
CA ILE A 71 9.93 10.11 -0.21
C ILE A 71 10.66 11.18 -1.00
N ASN A 72 11.19 12.21 -0.34
CA ASN A 72 11.96 13.23 -1.01
C ASN A 72 13.41 12.82 -1.23
N GLU A 73 14.17 13.69 -1.90
CA GLU A 73 15.59 13.48 -2.19
C GLU A 73 16.45 13.36 -0.93
N MET A 74 15.99 13.92 0.20
CA MET A 74 16.64 13.79 1.51
C MET A 74 16.26 12.51 2.26
N ASN A 75 15.59 11.55 1.59
CA ASN A 75 15.13 10.30 2.20
C ASN A 75 14.15 10.50 3.37
N ARG A 76 13.38 11.60 3.34
CA ARG A 76 12.33 11.89 4.33
C ARG A 76 10.96 11.61 3.72
N LEU A 77 10.09 11.03 4.53
CA LEU A 77 8.73 10.68 4.14
C LEU A 77 7.83 11.91 4.32
N GLU A 78 7.32 12.48 3.24
CA GLU A 78 6.71 13.81 3.28
C GLU A 78 5.23 13.79 3.65
N THR A 79 4.48 12.80 3.19
CA THR A 79 3.08 12.61 3.58
C THR A 79 2.69 11.17 3.29
N ILE A 80 2.16 10.47 4.29
CA ILE A 80 1.41 9.23 4.04
C ILE A 80 0.00 9.68 3.69
N PRO A 81 -0.53 9.33 2.50
CA PRO A 81 -1.91 9.65 2.18
C PRO A 81 -2.83 9.04 3.24
N ARG A 82 -3.55 9.89 3.99
CA ARG A 82 -4.51 9.49 5.01
C ARG A 82 -5.90 9.60 4.41
N TYR A 83 -6.62 8.48 4.32
CA TYR A 83 -8.06 8.53 4.09
C TYR A 83 -8.74 8.67 5.44
N GLU A 84 -9.35 9.82 5.70
CA GLU A 84 -10.37 9.93 6.74
C GLU A 84 -11.61 9.21 6.21
N PHE A 85 -11.97 8.07 6.79
CA PHE A 85 -13.29 7.47 6.55
C PHE A 85 -14.33 8.45 7.11
N LYS A 86 -15.00 9.21 6.24
CA LYS A 86 -16.21 9.97 6.58
C LYS A 86 -17.41 9.06 6.61
#